data_AF-A0A3D4ADN6-F1
#
_entry.id   AF-A0A3D4ADN6-F1
#
_cell.length_a   1.000
_cell.length_b   1.000
_cell.length_c   1.000
_cell.angle_alpha   90.00
_cell.angle_beta   90.00
_cell.angle_gamma   90.00
#
_symmetry.space_group_name_H-M   'P 1'
#
loop_
_entity.id
_entity.type
_entity.pdbx_description
1 polymer ?
#
loop_
_entity_poly.entity_id
_entity_poly.type
_entity_poly.pdbx_seq_one_letter_code
_entity_poly.pdbx_strand_id
1 'polypeptide(L)'
;MSIKPVITSTFGERLSDKIADFGGSWTFILSFLTFILFWILLNVIWFFNNGFDPYPFILLNLILSCIAALQAPVIMMSQNRQEDRDRQRSKNDYEINMKAEKEIKQLHKKFDIMMKQHNEILEMLKRDK
;
A
#
# COMPACT_ATOMS: atom_id res chain seq x y z
N MET A 1 12.50 -20.43 15.62
CA MET A 1 12.85 -19.04 15.30
C MET A 1 13.14 -18.99 13.80
N SER A 2 12.14 -18.65 12.98
CA SER A 2 12.28 -18.63 11.51
C SER A 2 12.89 -17.29 11.11
N ILE A 3 14.14 -17.33 10.63
CA ILE A 3 14.84 -16.17 10.10
C ILE A 3 14.14 -15.80 8.79
N LYS A 4 13.31 -14.75 8.82
CA LYS A 4 12.78 -14.15 7.59
C LYS A 4 13.97 -13.61 6.78
N PRO A 5 14.09 -13.93 5.48
CA PRO A 5 15.12 -13.32 4.66
C PRO A 5 14.90 -11.80 4.67
N VAL A 6 15.96 -11.06 4.97
CA VAL A 6 16.01 -9.62 4.76
C VAL A 6 15.86 -9.42 3.27
N ILE A 7 14.67 -9.04 2.80
CA ILE A 7 14.47 -8.58 1.44
C ILE A 7 15.28 -7.28 1.33
N THR A 8 16.52 -7.40 0.88
CA THR A 8 17.35 -6.25 0.52
C THR A 8 16.70 -5.61 -0.68
N SER A 9 15.85 -4.61 -0.45
CA SER A 9 15.19 -3.87 -1.52
C SER A 9 16.23 -3.34 -2.48
N THR A 10 16.14 -3.77 -3.72
CA THR A 10 17.04 -3.37 -4.81
C THR A 10 16.94 -1.86 -5.01
N PHE A 11 18.00 -1.20 -5.49
CA PHE A 11 17.99 0.27 -5.68
C PHE A 11 16.79 0.75 -6.52
N GLY A 12 16.43 -0.02 -7.55
CA GLY A 12 15.25 0.24 -8.38
C GLY A 12 13.92 0.14 -7.62
N GLU A 13 13.78 -0.78 -6.67
CA GLU A 13 12.56 -0.92 -5.86
C GLU A 13 12.41 0.26 -4.89
N ARG A 14 13.50 0.69 -4.25
CA ARG A 14 13.50 1.86 -3.36
C ARG A 14 13.23 3.16 -4.10
N LEU A 15 13.72 3.28 -5.34
CA LEU A 15 13.46 4.43 -6.19
C LEU A 15 12.00 4.44 -6.66
N SER A 16 11.46 3.29 -7.08
CA SER A 16 10.06 3.17 -7.51
C SER A 16 9.06 3.40 -6.38
N ASP A 17 9.30 2.89 -5.16
CA ASP A 17 8.47 3.20 -3.98
C ASP A 17 8.45 4.70 -3.70
N LYS A 18 9.62 5.37 -3.74
CA LYS A 18 9.69 6.83 -3.56
C LYS A 18 9.02 7.62 -4.69
N ILE A 19 9.15 7.18 -5.94
CA ILE A 19 8.48 7.83 -7.08
C ILE A 19 6.97 7.64 -7.01
N ALA A 20 6.48 6.49 -6.54
CA ALA A 20 5.05 6.25 -6.35
C ALA A 20 4.47 7.14 -5.24
N ASP A 21 5.16 7.22 -4.09
CA ASP A 21 4.75 8.09 -2.99
C ASP A 21 4.83 9.58 -3.36
N PHE A 22 5.83 9.96 -4.15
CA PHE A 22 6.02 11.33 -4.61
C PHE A 22 5.01 11.73 -5.70
N GLY A 23 4.77 10.84 -6.68
CA GLY A 23 3.84 11.08 -7.78
C GLY A 23 2.38 11.23 -7.37
N GLY A 24 1.99 10.67 -6.21
CA GLY A 24 0.65 10.81 -5.64
C GLY A 24 0.45 12.02 -4.72
N SER A 25 1.50 12.81 -4.43
CA SER A 25 1.42 13.92 -3.50
C SER A 25 0.93 15.22 -4.16
N TRP A 26 0.08 15.96 -3.47
CA TRP A 26 -0.31 17.33 -3.84
C TRP A 26 0.88 18.28 -4.02
N THR A 27 1.98 18.04 -3.30
CA THR A 27 3.21 18.83 -3.42
C THR A 27 3.92 18.62 -4.76
N PHE A 28 3.84 17.42 -5.34
CA PHE A 28 4.43 17.14 -6.65
C PHE A 28 3.68 17.87 -7.76
N ILE A 29 2.34 17.84 -7.73
CA ILE A 29 1.48 18.53 -8.69
C ILE A 29 1.77 20.04 -8.70
N LEU A 30 1.83 20.66 -7.52
CA LEU A 30 2.13 22.09 -7.38
C LEU A 30 3.55 22.45 -7.84
N SER A 31 4.54 21.63 -7.52
CA SER A 31 5.93 21.82 -7.98
C SER A 31 6.03 21.73 -9.51
N PHE A 32 5.38 20.73 -10.10
CA PHE A 32 5.37 20.51 -11.54
C PHE A 32 4.68 21.65 -12.30
N LEU A 33 3.56 22.14 -11.78
CA LEU A 33 2.86 23.31 -12.32
C LEU A 33 3.74 24.57 -12.25
N THR A 34 4.43 24.77 -11.12
CA THR A 34 5.36 25.90 -10.94
C THR A 34 6.52 25.82 -11.92
N PHE A 35 7.09 24.63 -12.14
CA PHE A 35 8.15 24.41 -13.12
C PHE A 35 7.71 24.73 -14.54
N ILE A 36 6.52 24.28 -14.96
CA ILE A 36 5.95 24.59 -16.28
C ILE A 36 5.75 26.09 -16.44
N LEU A 37 5.15 26.76 -15.45
CA LEU A 37 4.95 28.21 -15.48
C LEU A 37 6.28 28.96 -15.55
N PHE A 38 7.28 28.53 -14.80
CA PHE A 38 8.62 29.11 -14.82
C PHE A 38 9.31 28.92 -16.18
N TRP A 39 9.18 27.75 -16.80
CA TRP A 39 9.73 27.47 -18.14
C TRP A 39 9.10 28.36 -19.22
N ILE A 40 7.77 28.52 -19.17
CA ILE A 40 7.03 29.41 -20.07
C ILE A 40 7.48 30.85 -19.85
N LEU A 41 7.55 31.32 -18.60
CA LEU A 41 7.97 32.70 -18.28
C LEU A 41 9.41 32.98 -18.74
N LEU A 42 10.34 32.05 -18.54
CA LEU A 42 11.72 32.20 -19.03
C LEU A 42 11.77 32.29 -20.56
N ASN A 43 11.07 31.42 -21.29
CA ASN A 43 11.08 31.45 -22.75
C ASN A 43 10.41 32.71 -23.31
N VAL A 44 9.30 33.16 -22.71
CA VAL A 44 8.57 34.35 -23.16
C VAL A 44 9.31 35.65 -22.84
N ILE A 45 9.90 35.77 -21.64
CA ILE A 45 10.52 37.03 -21.19
C ILE A 45 11.95 37.19 -21.75
N TRP A 46 12.74 36.10 -21.80
CA TRP A 46 14.17 36.19 -22.08
C TRP A 46 14.52 36.11 -23.58
N PHE A 47 13.67 35.47 -24.40
CA PHE A 47 13.99 35.20 -25.80
C PHE A 47 12.84 35.60 -26.75
N PHE A 48 12.55 36.90 -26.81
CA PHE A 48 11.58 37.45 -27.77
C PHE A 48 11.99 37.26 -29.26
N ASN A 49 13.27 36.96 -29.56
CA ASN A 49 13.77 36.94 -30.94
C ASN A 49 14.55 35.66 -31.37
N ASN A 50 14.97 34.80 -30.44
CA ASN A 50 15.73 33.55 -30.72
C ASN A 50 15.36 32.43 -29.71
N GLY A 51 14.06 32.29 -29.40
CA GLY A 51 13.51 31.32 -28.44
C GLY A 51 14.19 29.96 -28.50
N PHE A 52 14.74 29.50 -27.37
CA PHE A 52 15.20 28.12 -27.23
C PHE A 52 14.04 27.13 -27.44
N ASP A 53 12.82 27.51 -27.02
CA ASP A 53 11.57 26.81 -27.30
C ASP A 53 10.45 27.83 -27.64
N PRO A 54 10.35 28.29 -28.91
CA PRO A 54 9.32 29.24 -29.33
C PRO A 54 7.93 28.63 -29.21
N TYR A 55 6.91 29.47 -29.02
CA TYR A 55 5.51 29.03 -29.09
C TYR A 55 5.27 28.26 -30.41
N PRO A 56 4.83 26.98 -30.38
CA PRO A 56 3.97 26.33 -29.37
C PRO A 56 4.66 25.41 -28.32
N PHE A 57 5.94 25.63 -27.99
CA PHE A 57 6.71 24.87 -26.98
C PHE A 57 6.87 23.36 -27.29
N ILE A 58 7.49 23.05 -28.44
CA ILE A 58 7.60 21.68 -28.95
C ILE A 58 8.48 20.79 -28.05
N LEU A 59 9.53 21.35 -27.45
CA LEU A 59 10.45 20.60 -26.59
C LEU A 59 9.79 20.27 -25.25
N LEU A 60 9.10 21.24 -24.65
CA LEU A 60 8.32 21.02 -23.43
C LEU A 60 7.27 19.92 -23.65
N ASN A 61 6.55 19.98 -24.77
CA ASN A 61 5.53 18.99 -25.13
C ASN A 61 6.13 17.58 -25.28
N LEU A 62 7.28 17.46 -25.94
CA LEU A 62 7.98 16.19 -26.13
C LEU A 62 8.39 15.56 -24.78
N ILE A 63 8.97 16.35 -23.89
CA ILE A 63 9.40 15.88 -22.57
C ILE A 63 8.19 15.43 -21.74
N LEU A 64 7.13 16.25 -21.71
CA LEU A 64 5.89 15.91 -20.99
C LEU A 64 5.26 14.62 -21.50
N SER A 65 5.21 14.44 -22.82
CA SER A 65 4.68 13.22 -23.44
C SER A 65 5.50 11.98 -23.07
N CYS A 66 6.83 12.09 -23.04
CA CYS A 66 7.72 11.01 -22.63
C CYS A 66 7.51 10.64 -21.15
N ILE A 67 7.44 11.63 -20.26
CA ILE A 67 7.17 11.41 -18.83
C ILE A 67 5.82 10.73 -18.63
N ALA A 68 4.77 11.22 -19.29
CA ALA A 68 3.42 10.65 -19.21
C ALA A 68 3.37 9.20 -19.70
N ALA A 69 4.07 8.87 -20.79
CA ALA A 69 4.15 7.50 -21.30
C ALA A 69 4.80 6.52 -20.30
N LEU A 70 5.78 6.98 -19.51
CA LEU A 70 6.45 6.18 -18.49
C LEU A 70 5.69 6.10 -17.16
N GLN A 71 4.69 6.97 -16.92
CA GLN A 71 3.93 6.97 -15.67
C GLN A 71 3.10 5.69 -15.48
N ALA A 72 2.36 5.25 -16.50
CA ALA A 72 1.45 4.10 -16.37
C ALA A 72 2.19 2.79 -15.98
N PRO A 73 3.33 2.42 -16.60
CA PRO A 73 4.09 1.23 -16.19
C PRO A 73 4.68 1.36 -14.78
N VAL A 74 5.19 2.52 -14.39
CA VAL A 74 5.74 2.74 -13.04
C VAL A 74 4.66 2.62 -11.98
N ILE A 75 3.48 3.19 -12.23
CA ILE A 75 2.31 3.06 -11.37
C ILE A 75 1.89 1.59 -11.28
N MET A 76 1.82 0.88 -12.42
CA MET A 76 1.47 -0.54 -12.47
C MET A 76 2.47 -1.43 -11.70
N MET A 77 3.77 -1.16 -11.80
CA MET A 77 4.81 -1.86 -11.03
C MET A 77 4.68 -1.60 -9.52
N SER A 78 4.32 -0.37 -9.12
CA SER A 78 4.06 -0.05 -7.72
C SER A 78 2.79 -0.73 -7.21
N GLN A 79 1.72 -0.75 -8.00
CA GLN A 79 0.47 -1.42 -7.69
C GLN A 79 0.66 -2.94 -7.54
N ASN A 80 1.34 -3.61 -8.48
CA ASN A 80 1.61 -5.04 -8.41
C ASN A 80 2.36 -5.42 -7.12
N ARG A 81 3.31 -4.57 -6.67
CA ARG A 81 4.03 -4.76 -5.40
C ARG A 81 3.13 -4.54 -4.18
N GLN A 82 2.19 -3.59 -4.22
CA GLN A 82 1.20 -3.40 -3.16
C GLN A 82 0.24 -4.58 -3.07
N GLU A 83 -0.28 -5.06 -4.20
CA GLU A 83 -1.17 -6.22 -4.27
C GLU A 83 -0.54 -7.49 -3.71
N ASP A 84 0.75 -7.74 -3.99
CA ASP A 84 1.47 -8.88 -3.43
C ASP A 84 1.56 -8.80 -1.89
N ARG A 85 1.81 -7.60 -1.33
CA ARG A 85 1.82 -7.38 0.13
C ARG A 85 0.44 -7.57 0.73
N ASP A 86 -0.60 -7.04 0.09
CA ASP A 86 -1.99 -7.16 0.55
C ASP A 86 -2.48 -8.59 0.50
N ARG A 87 -2.06 -9.36 -0.51
CA ARG A 87 -2.34 -10.80 -0.61
C ARG A 87 -1.68 -11.58 0.52
N GLN A 88 -0.44 -11.25 0.88
CA GLN A 88 0.24 -11.87 2.03
C GLN A 88 -0.43 -11.51 3.35
N ARG A 89 -0.80 -10.24 3.54
CA ARG A 89 -1.54 -9.79 4.73
C ARG A 89 -2.87 -10.54 4.86
N SER A 90 -3.63 -10.64 3.77
CA SER A 90 -4.92 -11.34 3.74
C SER A 90 -4.79 -12.83 4.09
N LYS A 91 -3.73 -13.51 3.61
CA LYS A 91 -3.46 -14.90 3.99
C LYS A 91 -3.17 -15.05 5.47
N ASN A 92 -2.33 -14.17 6.03
CA ASN A 92 -2.00 -14.20 7.44
C ASN A 92 -3.22 -13.92 8.33
N ASP A 93 -4.06 -12.96 7.95
CA ASP A 93 -5.31 -12.66 8.65
C ASP A 93 -6.28 -13.85 8.62
N TYR A 94 -6.37 -14.54 7.49
CA TYR A 94 -7.14 -15.78 7.36
C TYR A 94 -6.63 -16.89 8.30
N GLU A 95 -5.31 -17.11 8.36
CA GLU A 95 -4.71 -18.11 9.25
C GLU A 95 -4.95 -17.79 10.73
N ILE A 96 -4.83 -16.52 11.13
CA ILE A 96 -5.13 -16.06 12.49
C ILE A 96 -6.59 -16.31 12.81
N ASN A 97 -7.51 -15.96 11.91
CA ASN A 97 -8.94 -16.15 12.13
C ASN A 97 -9.31 -17.63 12.28
N MET A 98 -8.78 -18.49 11.41
CA MET A 98 -8.98 -19.94 11.52
C MET A 98 -8.43 -20.49 12.85
N LYS A 99 -7.29 -19.97 13.33
CA LYS A 99 -6.74 -20.36 14.64
C LYS A 99 -7.64 -19.90 15.78
N ALA A 100 -8.12 -18.66 15.75
CA ALA A 100 -9.04 -18.12 16.73
C ALA A 100 -10.35 -18.93 16.77
N GLU A 101 -10.90 -19.31 15.61
CA GLU A 101 -12.09 -20.16 15.54
C GLU A 101 -11.87 -21.52 16.23
N LYS A 102 -10.71 -22.15 16.01
CA LYS A 102 -10.36 -23.41 16.68
C LYS A 102 -10.22 -23.24 18.19
N GLU A 103 -9.57 -22.17 18.64
CA GLU A 103 -9.42 -21.85 20.07
C GLU A 103 -10.79 -21.59 20.74
N ILE A 104 -11.69 -20.85 20.09
CA ILE A 104 -13.06 -20.62 20.56
C ILE A 104 -13.82 -21.93 20.65
N LYS A 105 -13.75 -22.80 19.63
CA LYS A 105 -14.39 -24.13 19.67
C LYS A 105 -13.86 -24.99 20.82
N GLN A 106 -12.56 -24.94 21.10
CA GLN A 106 -11.97 -25.65 22.24
C GLN A 106 -12.43 -25.07 23.57
N LEU A 107 -12.51 -23.75 23.68
CA LEU A 107 -13.01 -23.06 24.87
C LEU A 107 -14.48 -23.43 25.13
N HIS A 108 -15.32 -23.45 24.08
CA HIS A 108 -16.72 -23.83 24.16
C HIS A 108 -16.89 -25.26 24.68
N LYS A 109 -16.11 -26.21 24.15
CA LYS A 109 -16.11 -27.59 24.65
C LYS A 109 -15.75 -27.69 26.13
N LYS A 110 -14.74 -26.94 26.58
CA LYS A 110 -14.36 -26.91 28.01
C LYS A 110 -15.46 -26.31 28.86
N PHE A 111 -16.12 -25.26 28.37
CA PHE A 111 -17.25 -24.63 29.04
C PHE A 111 -18.43 -25.60 29.19
N ASP A 112 -18.79 -26.34 28.13
CA ASP A 112 -19.86 -27.33 28.16
C ASP A 112 -19.59 -28.43 29.21
N ILE A 113 -18.34 -28.90 29.28
CA ILE A 113 -17.91 -29.89 30.27
C ILE A 113 -18.06 -29.33 31.69
N MET A 114 -17.60 -28.09 31.91
CA MET A 114 -17.69 -27.43 33.22
C MET A 114 -19.15 -27.20 33.64
N MET A 115 -20.02 -26.79 32.71
CA MET A 115 -21.46 -26.63 32.96
C MET A 115 -22.13 -27.96 33.32
N LYS A 116 -21.75 -29.05 32.64
CA LYS A 116 -22.25 -30.38 32.96
C LYS A 116 -21.84 -30.81 34.38
N GLN A 117 -20.57 -30.61 34.76
CA GLN A 117 -20.09 -30.87 36.12
C GLN A 117 -20.84 -30.05 37.16
N HIS A 118 -21.09 -28.76 36.89
CA HIS A 118 -21.84 -27.89 37.80
C HIS A 118 -23.27 -28.40 38.02
N ASN A 119 -23.97 -28.81 36.95
CA ASN A 119 -25.32 -29.37 37.06
C ASN A 119 -25.33 -30.69 37.83
N GLU A 120 -24.36 -31.59 37.61
CA GLU A 120 -24.26 -32.85 38.36
C GLU A 120 -24.08 -32.60 39.86
N ILE A 121 -23.24 -31.63 40.24
CA ILE A 121 -23.06 -31.23 41.65
C ILE A 121 -24.36 -30.68 42.25
N LEU A 122 -25.09 -29.83 41.52
CA LEU A 122 -26.37 -29.30 41.99
C LEU A 122 -27.41 -30.40 42.22
N GLU A 123 -27.46 -31.41 41.35
CA GLU A 123 -28.37 -32.55 41.50
C GLU A 123 -27.98 -33.43 42.71
N MET A 124 -26.69 -33.61 42.99
CA MET A 124 -26.24 -34.28 44.22
C MET A 124 -26.68 -33.53 45.48
N LEU A 125 -26.51 -32.20 45.51
CA LEU A 125 -26.92 -31.37 46.64
C LEU A 125 -28.44 -31.37 46.88
N LYS A 126 -29.26 -31.51 45.82
CA LYS A 126 -30.71 -31.66 45.96
C LYS A 126 -31.11 -33.04 46.49
N ARG A 127 -30.36 -34.10 46.17
CA ARG A 127 -30.65 -35.47 46.58
C ARG A 127 -30.37 -35.71 48.07
N ASP A 128 -29.41 -34.99 48.65
CA ASP A 128 -29.06 -35.08 50.08
C ASP A 128 -30.00 -34.29 51.00
N LYS A 129 -31.08 -33.70 50.45
CA LYS A 129 -32.11 -32.93 51.17
C LYS A 129 -33.43 -33.67 51.21
#